data_AF-X1UAX8-F1
#
_entry.id   AF-X1UAX8-F1
#
_cell.length_a   1.000
_cell.length_b   1.000
_cell.length_c   1.000
_cell.angle_alpha   90.00
_cell.angle_beta   90.00
_cell.angle_gamma   90.00
#
_symmetry.space_group_name_H-M   'P 1'
#
loop_
_entity.id
_entity.type
_entity.pdbx_description
1 polymer ?
#
loop_
_entity_poly.entity_id
_entity_poly.type
_entity_poly.pdbx_seq_one_letter_code
_entity_poly.pdbx_strand_id
1 'polypeptide(L)'
;MEQDRIGRYLFAADATIFGKYSGEGAVLSSTAHLILGCGCPIVARDSNFFEFMDREVLKYRNLEEFKENLRSVFEKDEKYQICREAAKEYAEKNSSEKIARKFLELFQKL
;
A
#
# COMPACT_ATOMS: atom_id res chain seq x y z
N MET A 1 -2.00 4.40 -21.43
CA MET A 1 -2.71 5.71 -21.49
C MET A 1 -3.54 6.01 -20.25
N GLU A 2 -4.54 5.19 -19.87
CA GLU A 2 -5.35 5.45 -18.66
C GLU A 2 -4.63 5.05 -17.36
N GLN A 3 -3.99 3.88 -17.35
CA GLN A 3 -3.13 3.39 -16.25
C GLN A 3 -1.97 4.37 -15.95
N ASP A 4 -1.29 4.87 -16.99
CA ASP A 4 -0.20 5.84 -16.83
C ASP A 4 -0.68 7.16 -16.21
N ARG A 5 -1.91 7.57 -16.55
CA ARG A 5 -2.51 8.79 -16.01
C ARG A 5 -2.82 8.63 -14.53
N ILE A 6 -3.43 7.50 -14.13
CA ILE A 6 -3.68 7.18 -12.72
C ILE A 6 -2.36 7.13 -11.95
N GLY A 7 -1.34 6.45 -12.48
CA GLY A 7 -0.03 6.36 -11.86
C GLY A 7 0.61 7.73 -11.62
N ARG A 8 0.48 8.68 -12.57
CA ARG A 8 0.97 10.06 -12.39
C ARG A 8 0.24 10.81 -11.28
N TYR A 9 -1.08 10.65 -11.15
CA TYR A 9 -1.83 11.27 -10.06
C TYR A 9 -1.45 10.66 -8.71
N LEU A 10 -1.31 9.34 -8.64
CA LEU A 10 -0.87 8.66 -7.43
C LEU A 10 0.53 9.11 -7.02
N PHE A 11 1.48 9.14 -7.97
CA PHE A 11 2.85 9.60 -7.72
C PHE A 11 2.89 11.07 -7.23
N ALA A 12 1.97 11.91 -7.71
CA ALA A 12 1.90 13.32 -7.33
C ALA A 12 1.13 13.58 -6.01
N ALA A 13 0.35 12.60 -5.52
CA ALA A 13 -0.46 12.77 -4.32
C ALA A 13 0.35 12.53 -3.04
N ASP A 14 0.09 13.33 -1.99
CA ASP A 14 0.73 13.16 -0.68
C ASP A 14 0.30 11.87 0.03
N ALA A 15 -0.96 11.46 -0.15
CA ALA A 15 -1.49 10.19 0.28
C ALA A 15 -2.78 9.81 -0.47
N THR A 16 -3.06 8.51 -0.54
CA THR A 16 -4.36 7.98 -0.94
C THR A 16 -5.13 7.49 0.28
N ILE A 17 -6.37 7.93 0.43
CA ILE A 17 -7.25 7.54 1.53
C ILE A 17 -8.11 6.35 1.11
N PHE A 18 -8.13 5.29 1.93
CA PHE A 18 -8.90 4.07 1.65
C PHE A 18 -9.80 3.69 2.83
N GLY A 19 -11.06 4.16 2.79
CA GLY A 19 -12.01 4.01 3.91
C GLY A 19 -12.85 2.74 3.94
N LYS A 20 -12.49 1.70 3.18
CA LYS A 20 -13.31 0.50 2.97
C LYS A 20 -13.39 -0.36 4.23
N TYR A 21 -14.60 -0.78 4.60
CA TYR A 21 -14.82 -1.77 5.65
C TYR A 21 -14.44 -3.18 5.18
N SER A 22 -14.15 -4.07 6.13
CA SER A 22 -13.88 -5.48 5.82
C SER A 22 -15.03 -6.11 5.03
N GLY A 23 -14.67 -6.93 4.03
CA GLY A 23 -15.61 -7.78 3.31
C GLY A 23 -15.54 -9.23 3.76
N GLU A 24 -16.40 -10.09 3.23
CA GLU A 24 -16.33 -11.53 3.48
C GLU A 24 -15.15 -12.19 2.76
N GLY A 25 -14.54 -13.20 3.39
CA GLY A 25 -13.48 -14.03 2.81
C GLY A 25 -12.07 -13.43 2.84
N ALA A 26 -11.14 -14.15 2.20
CA ALA A 26 -9.76 -13.71 2.04
C ALA A 26 -9.66 -12.74 0.85
N VAL A 27 -9.01 -11.60 1.06
CA VAL A 27 -8.89 -10.55 0.03
C VAL A 27 -7.43 -10.14 -0.13
N LEU A 28 -7.04 -9.93 -1.39
CA LEU A 28 -5.78 -9.28 -1.75
C LEU A 28 -6.10 -7.95 -2.43
N SER A 29 -5.63 -6.85 -1.85
CA SER A 29 -5.83 -5.53 -2.43
C SER A 29 -4.84 -5.28 -3.57
N SER A 30 -5.24 -5.59 -4.80
CA SER A 30 -4.48 -5.24 -6.01
C SER A 30 -4.28 -3.73 -6.14
N THR A 31 -5.30 -2.94 -5.74
CA THR A 31 -5.23 -1.48 -5.70
C THR A 31 -4.14 -1.00 -4.75
N ALA A 32 -3.96 -1.62 -3.57
CA ALA A 32 -2.89 -1.24 -2.66
C ALA A 32 -1.50 -1.48 -3.28
N HIS A 33 -1.31 -2.61 -3.98
CA HIS A 33 -0.05 -2.90 -4.68
C HIS A 33 0.24 -1.88 -5.78
N LEU A 34 -0.79 -1.45 -6.52
CA LEU A 34 -0.66 -0.39 -7.52
C LEU A 34 -0.22 0.93 -6.88
N ILE A 35 -0.91 1.36 -5.81
CA ILE A 35 -0.64 2.64 -5.15
C ILE A 35 0.78 2.66 -4.55
N LEU A 36 1.18 1.58 -3.86
CA LEU A 36 2.54 1.44 -3.32
C LEU A 36 3.59 1.40 -4.43
N GLY A 37 3.31 0.74 -5.56
CA GLY A 37 4.17 0.72 -6.73
C GLY A 37 4.35 2.11 -7.38
N CYS A 38 3.37 3.00 -7.23
CA CYS A 38 3.49 4.40 -7.63
C CYS A 38 4.20 5.27 -6.59
N GLY A 39 4.64 4.71 -5.45
CA GLY A 39 5.34 5.46 -4.39
C GLY A 39 4.43 6.37 -3.56
N CYS A 40 3.11 6.18 -3.62
CA CYS A 40 2.14 6.99 -2.89
C CYS A 40 1.81 6.34 -1.54
N PRO A 41 1.88 7.09 -0.43
CA PRO A 41 1.45 6.61 0.88
C PRO A 41 -0.04 6.25 0.91
N ILE A 42 -0.40 5.23 1.67
CA ILE A 42 -1.79 4.82 1.88
C ILE A 42 -2.19 5.11 3.33
N VAL A 43 -3.29 5.83 3.50
CA VAL A 43 -4.00 5.96 4.79
C VAL A 43 -5.28 5.15 4.70
N ALA A 44 -5.33 4.00 5.37
CA ALA A 44 -6.41 3.02 5.18
C ALA A 44 -7.14 2.69 6.47
N ARG A 45 -8.45 2.43 6.36
CA ARG A 45 -9.19 1.79 7.45
C ARG A 45 -8.60 0.40 7.69
N ASP A 46 -8.39 0.07 8.96
CA ASP A 46 -7.99 -1.26 9.36
C ASP A 46 -9.08 -2.27 8.96
N SER A 47 -8.77 -3.13 8.01
CA SER A 47 -9.69 -4.06 7.36
C SER A 47 -8.94 -5.23 6.70
N ASN A 48 -9.66 -6.30 6.35
CA ASN A 48 -9.06 -7.48 5.71
C ASN A 48 -8.37 -7.20 4.36
N PHE A 49 -8.63 -6.05 3.73
CA PHE A 49 -7.91 -5.60 2.53
C PHE A 49 -6.43 -5.30 2.79
N PHE A 50 -6.06 -5.01 4.05
CA PHE A 50 -4.72 -4.61 4.47
C PHE A 50 -4.18 -5.50 5.60
N GLU A 51 -4.80 -6.66 5.87
CA GLU A 51 -4.42 -7.56 6.96
C GLU A 51 -2.96 -8.00 6.88
N PHE A 52 -2.49 -8.29 5.67
CA PHE A 52 -1.10 -8.70 5.40
C PHE A 52 -0.14 -7.54 5.15
N MET A 53 -0.58 -6.31 5.42
CA MET A 53 0.26 -5.12 5.35
C MET A 53 0.47 -4.56 6.75
N ASP A 54 1.68 -4.14 7.11
CA ASP A 54 1.99 -3.62 8.43
C ASP A 54 2.45 -2.16 8.33
N ARG A 55 3.76 -1.91 8.43
CA ARG A 55 4.34 -0.57 8.46
C ARG A 55 4.20 0.19 7.14
N GLU A 56 4.04 -0.51 6.03
CA GLU A 56 3.88 0.06 4.69
C GLU A 56 2.55 0.82 4.46
N VAL A 57 1.59 0.69 5.37
CA VAL A 57 0.29 1.37 5.29
C VAL A 57 -0.07 2.02 6.63
N LEU A 58 -0.48 3.29 6.59
CA LEU A 58 -0.94 4.03 7.76
C LEU A 58 -2.40 3.64 8.07
N LYS A 59 -2.58 2.62 8.91
CA LYS A 59 -3.91 2.10 9.28
C LYS A 59 -4.59 2.96 10.35
N TYR A 60 -5.91 3.05 10.29
CA TYR A 60 -6.73 3.69 11.31
C TYR A 60 -7.98 2.87 11.64
N ARG A 61 -8.38 2.89 12.91
CA ARG A 61 -9.58 2.22 13.44
C ARG A 61 -10.67 3.23 13.79
N ASN A 62 -10.28 4.46 14.08
CA ASN A 62 -11.16 5.55 14.49
C ASN A 62 -10.75 6.90 13.86
N LEU A 63 -11.53 7.94 14.13
CA LEU A 63 -11.32 9.27 13.55
C LEU A 63 -10.04 9.94 14.04
N GLU A 64 -9.63 9.71 15.29
CA GLU A 64 -8.42 10.34 15.84
C GLU A 64 -7.17 9.72 15.21
N GLU A 65 -7.09 8.40 15.11
CA GLU A 65 -6.00 7.72 14.38
C GLU A 65 -5.94 8.15 12.90
N PHE A 66 -7.10 8.37 12.26
CA PHE A 66 -7.16 8.89 10.89
C PHE A 66 -6.55 10.29 10.78
N LYS A 67 -6.91 11.20 11.69
CA LYS A 67 -6.36 12.57 11.73
C LYS A 67 -4.86 12.54 12.02
N GLU A 68 -4.41 11.71 12.94
CA GLU A 68 -2.98 11.53 13.26
C GLU A 68 -2.19 11.04 12.04
N ASN A 69 -2.72 10.06 11.30
CA ASN A 69 -2.08 9.58 10.07
C ASN A 69 -1.98 10.68 9.01
N LEU A 70 -3.03 11.48 8.81
CA LEU A 70 -2.98 12.60 7.87
C LEU A 70 -2.00 13.68 8.31
N ARG A 71 -1.96 14.00 9.61
CA ARG A 71 -0.98 14.95 10.16
C ARG A 71 0.44 14.48 9.89
N SER A 72 0.73 13.22 10.20
CA SER A 72 2.04 12.58 9.94
C SER A 72 2.43 12.69 8.46
N VAL A 73 1.50 12.45 7.52
CA VAL A 73 1.73 12.63 6.08
C VAL A 73 2.14 14.06 5.73
N PHE A 74 1.43 15.06 6.25
CA PHE A 74 1.71 16.46 5.93
C PHE A 74 2.98 16.98 6.61
N GLU A 75 3.23 16.57 7.86
CA GLU A 75 4.40 16.97 8.64
C GLU A 75 5.66 16.18 8.25
N LYS A 76 5.51 15.06 7.54
CA LYS A 76 6.59 14.15 7.12
C LYS A 76 7.45 13.69 8.30
N ASP A 77 6.79 13.45 9.42
CA ASP A 77 7.39 13.03 10.68
C ASP A 77 8.01 11.61 10.62
N GLU A 78 8.55 11.14 11.74
CA GLU A 78 9.18 9.81 11.83
C GLU A 78 8.23 8.67 11.41
N LYS A 79 6.96 8.73 11.82
CA LYS A 79 5.95 7.73 11.44
C LYS A 79 5.75 7.69 9.93
N TYR A 80 5.76 8.84 9.27
CA TYR A 80 5.71 8.92 7.81
C TYR A 80 6.95 8.32 7.17
N GLN A 81 8.16 8.65 7.65
CA GLN A 81 9.40 8.13 7.07
C GLN A 81 9.48 6.60 7.17
N ILE A 82 9.16 6.06 8.35
CA ILE A 82 9.09 4.60 8.56
C ILE A 82 8.12 3.95 7.57
N CYS A 83 6.94 4.56 7.38
CA CYS A 83 5.96 4.04 6.43
C CYS A 83 6.46 4.10 4.98
N ARG A 84 7.12 5.19 4.58
CA ARG A 84 7.71 5.34 3.24
C ARG A 84 8.78 4.29 2.94
N GLU A 85 9.66 4.04 3.90
CA GLU A 85 10.72 3.03 3.76
C GLU A 85 10.12 1.62 3.67
N ALA A 86 9.21 1.27 4.58
CA ALA A 86 8.52 -0.02 4.54
C ALA A 86 7.72 -0.22 3.25
N ALA A 87 7.04 0.82 2.75
CA ALA A 87 6.30 0.80 1.49
C ALA A 87 7.21 0.52 0.28
N LYS A 88 8.40 1.14 0.26
CA LYS A 88 9.41 0.89 -0.78
C LYS A 88 9.89 -0.56 -0.74
N GLU A 89 10.28 -1.06 0.44
CA GLU A 89 10.72 -2.45 0.61
C GLU A 89 9.62 -3.45 0.20
N TYR A 90 8.37 -3.18 0.58
CA TYR A 90 7.22 -4.00 0.23
C TYR A 90 6.99 -4.04 -1.28
N ALA A 91 7.00 -2.88 -1.95
CA ALA A 91 6.84 -2.79 -3.40
C ALA A 91 7.96 -3.50 -4.15
N GLU A 92 9.21 -3.34 -3.71
CA GLU A 92 10.37 -4.01 -4.30
C GLU A 92 10.32 -5.53 -4.09
N LYS A 93 9.90 -6.01 -2.92
CA LYS A 93 9.77 -7.45 -2.60
C LYS A 93 8.66 -8.13 -3.43
N ASN A 94 7.61 -7.39 -3.74
CA ASN A 94 6.44 -7.86 -4.46
C ASN A 94 6.41 -7.37 -5.92
N SER A 95 7.55 -6.96 -6.48
CA SER A 95 7.65 -6.51 -7.87
C SER A 95 7.26 -7.62 -8.86
N SER A 96 6.74 -7.24 -10.02
CA SER A 96 6.33 -8.18 -11.07
C SER A 96 7.44 -9.15 -11.45
N GLU A 97 8.68 -8.68 -11.53
CA GLU A 97 9.87 -9.51 -11.80
C GLU A 97 10.08 -10.59 -10.72
N LYS A 98 10.02 -10.22 -9.44
CA LYS A 98 10.19 -11.17 -8.33
C LYS A 98 9.05 -12.17 -8.26
N ILE A 99 7.81 -11.73 -8.51
CA ILE A 99 6.65 -12.63 -8.55
C ILE A 99 6.76 -13.59 -9.74
N ALA A 100 7.08 -13.11 -10.93
CA ALA A 100 7.27 -13.95 -12.12
C ALA A 100 8.35 -15.01 -11.89
N ARG A 101 9.49 -14.64 -11.26
CA ARG A 101 10.55 -15.58 -10.89
C ARG A 101 10.04 -16.70 -9.97
N LYS A 102 9.25 -16.38 -8.93
CA LYS A 102 8.65 -17.38 -8.04
C LYS A 102 7.75 -18.38 -8.79
N PHE A 103 6.99 -17.91 -9.77
CA PHE A 103 6.16 -18.79 -10.61
C PHE A 103 7.03 -19.72 -11.48
N LEU A 104 8.10 -19.20 -12.08
CA LEU A 104 9.03 -20.02 -12.87
C LEU A 104 9.70 -21.10 -12.01
N GLU A 105 10.17 -20.74 -10.81
CA GLU A 105 10.76 -21.69 -9.86
C GLU A 105 9.76 -22.77 -9.42
N LEU A 106 8.49 -22.40 -9.23
CA LEU A 106 7.43 -23.35 -8.93
C LEU A 106 7.22 -24.33 -10.09
N PHE A 107 7.08 -23.83 -11.32
CA PHE A 107 6.87 -24.66 -12.49
C PHE A 107 8.04 -25.59 -12.82
N GLN A 108 9.26 -25.22 -12.45
CA GLN A 108 10.43 -26.11 -12.59
C GLN A 108 10.47 -27.25 -11.57
N LYS A 109 9.72 -27.14 -10.46
CA LYS A 109 9.68 -28.14 -9.38
C LYS A 109 8.45 -29.05 -9.46
N LEU A 110 7.49 -28.73 -10.34
CA LEU A 110 6.32 -29.55 -10.65
C LEU A 110 6.63 -30.51 -11.79
#